data_AF-A0A9P4YE68-F1
#
_entry.id   AF-A0A9P4YE68-F1
#
_cell.length_a   1.000
_cell.length_b   1.000
_cell.length_c   1.000
_cell.angle_alpha   90.00
_cell.angle_beta   90.00
_cell.angle_gamma   90.00
#
_symmetry.space_group_name_H-M   'P 1'
#
loop_
_entity.id
_entity.type
_entity.pdbx_description
1 polymer ?
#
loop_
_entity_poly.entity_id
_entity_poly.type
_entity_poly.pdbx_seq_one_letter_code
_entity_poly.pdbx_strand_id
1 'polypeptide(L)'
;MAGVEGDVARPQLRQQFTSFQILCIVLSGLIGTGVFVTNADALQLAGPGGLLLCLCLLSIITIGVSETVSHLVQLFPAPNAIFEYVSTFVDRELAWVVGLAYWYAWTSVFATEMLTAATIIRYWKASPFLTSIISYVVIPIILVFINTRHVQVFGWIEAIGGVLKVFLMTTLTIAIYHAADSSWLSPLPSFSQHIVALLTLIKIMMEATKDQSMSGSPRINSTQTTSALPSVWHCPSSRGVSVASKVQPWQLLRHGLYAGKA
;
A
#
# COMPACT_ATOMS: atom_id res chain seq x y z
N MET A 1 9.02 30.45 35.23
CA MET A 1 10.38 30.56 35.78
C MET A 1 11.16 29.34 35.36
N ALA A 2 12.30 29.55 34.68
CA ALA A 2 13.32 28.58 34.26
C ALA A 2 12.79 27.37 33.44
N GLY A 3 13.00 27.30 32.14
CA GLY A 3 14.33 27.39 31.53
C GLY A 3 15.10 26.10 31.78
N VAL A 4 14.56 24.96 31.33
CA VAL A 4 15.32 23.74 31.08
C VAL A 4 14.91 23.28 29.68
N GLU A 5 15.30 24.07 28.68
CA GLU A 5 15.51 23.53 27.34
C GLU A 5 16.81 22.72 27.42
N GLY A 6 16.71 21.55 28.04
CA GLY A 6 17.72 20.53 27.88
C GLY A 6 17.66 20.15 26.42
N ASP A 7 18.63 20.62 25.64
CA ASP A 7 18.95 20.10 24.32
C ASP A 7 19.36 18.63 24.53
N VAL A 8 18.36 17.76 24.69
CA VAL A 8 18.54 16.33 24.71
C VAL A 8 18.97 16.03 23.28
N ALA A 9 20.28 15.97 23.08
CA ALA A 9 20.91 15.50 21.87
C ALA A 9 20.26 14.16 21.52
N ARG A 10 19.21 14.21 20.71
CA ARG A 10 18.48 13.01 20.29
C ARG A 10 19.54 12.17 19.59
N PRO A 11 19.77 10.91 19.99
CA PRO A 11 20.75 10.08 19.32
C PRO A 11 20.41 10.13 17.84
N GLN A 12 21.27 10.80 17.06
CA GLN A 12 21.06 10.97 15.64
C GLN A 12 21.11 9.56 15.06
N LEU A 13 19.95 9.00 14.75
CA LEU A 13 19.83 7.72 14.08
C LEU A 13 20.57 7.91 12.75
N ARG A 14 21.80 7.40 12.67
CA ARG A 14 22.57 7.48 11.43
C ARG A 14 21.77 6.72 10.39
N GLN A 15 21.29 7.42 9.38
CA GLN A 15 20.68 6.79 8.23
C GLN A 15 21.75 5.92 7.55
N GLN A 16 21.65 4.61 7.77
CA GLN A 16 22.62 3.63 7.25
C GLN A 16 22.19 3.04 5.90
N PHE A 17 20.94 3.28 5.48
CA PHE A 17 20.38 2.82 4.22
C PHE A 17 20.19 3.95 3.21
N THR A 18 20.57 3.68 1.96
CA THR A 18 20.27 4.56 0.83
C THR A 18 18.77 4.51 0.50
N SER A 19 18.19 5.59 -0.03
CA SER A 19 16.77 5.66 -0.42
C SER A 19 16.35 4.53 -1.37
N PHE A 20 17.26 4.11 -2.27
CA PHE A 20 17.03 2.96 -3.14
C PHE A 20 16.89 1.63 -2.36
N GLN A 21 17.75 1.37 -1.38
CA GLN A 21 17.66 0.17 -0.54
C GLN A 21 16.36 0.14 0.24
N ILE A 22 15.93 1.29 0.78
CA ILE A 22 14.66 1.44 1.49
C ILE A 22 13.48 1.13 0.56
N LEU A 23 13.49 1.65 -0.67
CA LEU A 23 12.46 1.34 -1.66
C LEU A 23 12.40 -0.17 -1.97
N CYS A 24 13.56 -0.81 -2.18
CA CYS A 24 13.61 -2.25 -2.42
C CYS A 24 13.08 -3.04 -1.23
N ILE A 25 13.38 -2.66 0.01
CA ILE A 25 12.84 -3.30 1.21
C ILE A 25 11.30 -3.19 1.23
N VAL A 26 10.75 -1.99 1.00
CA VAL A 26 9.30 -1.77 0.98
C VAL A 26 8.63 -2.61 -0.12
N LEU A 27 9.17 -2.58 -1.34
CA LEU A 27 8.64 -3.37 -2.46
C LEU A 27 8.75 -4.87 -2.21
N SER A 28 9.86 -5.33 -1.62
CA SER A 28 10.07 -6.74 -1.29
C SER A 28 9.09 -7.25 -0.24
N GLY A 29 8.72 -6.40 0.73
CA GLY A 29 7.71 -6.69 1.74
C GLY A 29 6.30 -6.75 1.16
N LEU A 30 5.99 -5.91 0.16
CA LEU A 30 4.70 -5.92 -0.53
C LEU A 30 4.51 -7.16 -1.42
N ILE A 31 5.55 -7.57 -2.15
CA ILE A 31 5.47 -8.75 -3.04
C ILE A 31 5.42 -10.04 -2.20
N GLY A 32 6.26 -10.14 -1.17
CA GLY A 32 6.24 -11.24 -0.19
C GLY A 32 6.22 -12.66 -0.79
N THR A 33 6.07 -13.66 0.06
CA THR A 33 5.77 -15.04 -0.35
C THR A 33 4.26 -15.28 -0.51
N GLY A 34 3.44 -14.47 0.16
CA GLY A 34 1.98 -14.55 0.14
C GLY A 34 1.38 -14.41 -1.26
N VAL A 35 2.00 -13.61 -2.14
CA VAL A 35 1.53 -13.46 -3.52
C VAL A 35 1.66 -14.76 -4.34
N PHE A 36 2.61 -15.63 -4.00
CA PHE A 36 2.84 -16.88 -4.72
C PHE A 36 2.13 -18.07 -4.09
N VAL A 37 2.19 -18.18 -2.75
CA VAL A 37 1.69 -19.36 -2.03
C VAL A 37 0.23 -19.15 -1.63
N THR A 38 -0.05 -18.08 -0.89
CA THR A 38 -1.39 -17.83 -0.34
C THR A 38 -2.41 -17.48 -1.42
N ASN A 39 -2.01 -16.69 -2.42
CA ASN A 39 -2.94 -16.30 -3.49
C ASN A 39 -3.34 -17.48 -4.39
N ALA A 40 -2.49 -18.51 -4.54
CA ALA A 40 -2.83 -19.69 -5.32
C ALA A 40 -3.99 -20.47 -4.65
N ASP A 41 -3.90 -20.67 -3.34
CA ASP A 41 -4.95 -21.34 -2.55
C ASP A 41 -6.23 -20.49 -2.50
N ALA A 42 -6.09 -19.17 -2.30
CA ALA A 42 -7.22 -18.25 -2.31
C ALA A 42 -7.92 -18.20 -3.68
N LEU A 43 -7.17 -18.30 -4.78
CA LEU A 43 -7.72 -18.36 -6.14
C LEU A 43 -8.49 -19.65 -6.38
N GLN A 44 -7.97 -20.80 -5.91
CA GLN A 44 -8.63 -22.08 -6.03
C GLN A 44 -9.95 -22.12 -5.24
N LEU A 45 -9.98 -21.50 -4.06
CA LEU A 45 -11.16 -21.50 -3.19
C LEU A 45 -12.23 -20.48 -3.61
N ALA A 46 -11.84 -19.25 -3.91
CA ALA A 46 -12.77 -18.12 -4.14
C ALA A 46 -13.02 -17.82 -5.62
N GLY A 47 -12.23 -18.40 -6.53
CA GLY A 47 -12.22 -18.06 -7.95
C GLY A 47 -11.66 -16.65 -8.22
N PRO A 48 -11.50 -16.26 -9.50
CA PRO A 48 -10.83 -15.02 -9.88
C PRO A 48 -11.57 -13.77 -9.41
N GLY A 49 -12.91 -13.77 -9.45
CA GLY A 49 -13.72 -12.63 -8.99
C GLY A 49 -13.67 -12.46 -7.46
N GLY A 50 -13.74 -13.56 -6.71
CA GLY A 50 -13.68 -13.54 -5.26
C GLY A 50 -12.32 -13.07 -4.73
N LEU A 51 -11.23 -13.50 -5.37
CA LEU A 51 -9.88 -13.06 -5.03
C LEU A 51 -9.72 -11.54 -5.20
N LEU A 52 -10.16 -10.98 -6.33
CA LEU A 52 -10.08 -9.54 -6.59
C LEU A 52 -10.88 -8.73 -5.58
N LEU A 53 -12.10 -9.17 -5.24
CA LEU A 53 -12.92 -8.48 -4.24
C LEU A 53 -12.24 -8.48 -2.87
N CYS A 54 -11.70 -9.61 -2.43
CA CYS A 54 -10.97 -9.74 -1.16
C CYS A 54 -9.75 -8.81 -1.11
N LEU A 55 -8.94 -8.81 -2.17
CA LEU A 55 -7.76 -7.95 -2.27
C LEU A 55 -8.13 -6.46 -2.25
N CYS A 56 -9.19 -6.04 -2.94
CA CYS A 56 -9.66 -4.65 -2.94
C CYS A 56 -10.13 -4.22 -1.54
N LEU A 57 -10.95 -5.04 -0.88
CA LEU A 57 -11.48 -4.72 0.46
C LEU A 57 -10.36 -4.64 1.51
N LEU A 58 -9.45 -5.62 1.50
CA LEU A 58 -8.31 -5.64 2.42
C LEU A 58 -7.37 -4.44 2.20
N SER A 59 -7.18 -4.06 0.94
CA SER A 59 -6.36 -2.89 0.58
C SER A 59 -6.94 -1.58 1.11
N ILE A 60 -8.26 -1.37 0.99
CA ILE A 60 -8.93 -0.16 1.48
C ILE A 60 -8.71 0.03 2.99
N ILE A 61 -8.88 -1.05 3.76
CA ILE A 61 -8.69 -1.03 5.22
C ILE A 61 -7.23 -0.74 5.56
N THR A 62 -6.29 -1.42 4.88
CA THR A 62 -4.85 -1.28 5.14
C THR A 62 -4.32 0.11 4.78
N ILE A 63 -4.82 0.71 3.69
CA ILE A 63 -4.51 2.10 3.32
C ILE A 63 -5.01 3.05 4.40
N GLY A 64 -6.24 2.89 4.88
CA GLY A 64 -6.78 3.71 5.96
C GLY A 64 -5.93 3.68 7.24
N VAL A 65 -5.48 2.49 7.66
CA VAL A 65 -4.58 2.35 8.81
C VAL A 65 -3.23 3.02 8.53
N SER A 66 -2.64 2.77 7.36
CA SER A 66 -1.32 3.30 6.99
C SER A 66 -1.29 4.83 6.93
N GLU A 67 -2.36 5.47 6.44
CA GLU A 67 -2.50 6.92 6.42
C GLU A 67 -2.53 7.50 7.84
N THR A 68 -3.33 6.91 8.75
CA THR A 68 -3.40 7.40 10.13
C THR A 68 -2.06 7.29 10.86
N VAL A 69 -1.33 6.19 10.66
CA VAL A 69 0.01 5.99 11.22
C VAL A 69 1.00 6.98 10.60
N SER A 70 0.92 7.22 9.30
CA SER A 70 1.80 8.15 8.59
C SER A 70 1.64 9.59 9.09
N HIS A 71 0.40 10.04 9.33
CA HIS A 71 0.13 11.33 9.95
C HIS A 71 0.72 11.43 11.37
N LEU A 72 0.65 10.36 12.14
CA LEU A 72 1.19 10.32 13.50
C LEU A 72 2.73 10.39 13.51
N VAL A 73 3.39 9.72 12.56
CA VAL A 73 4.86 9.75 12.39
C VAL A 73 5.36 11.14 12.02
N GLN A 74 4.60 11.91 11.23
CA GLN A 74 4.97 13.28 10.87
C GLN A 74 4.91 14.23 12.08
N LEU A 75 3.92 14.05 12.96
CA LEU A 75 3.72 14.92 14.12
C LEU A 75 4.65 14.56 15.30
N PHE A 76 4.88 13.26 15.52
CA PHE A 76 5.64 12.76 16.67
C PHE A 76 6.68 11.74 16.21
N PRO A 77 7.86 12.16 15.72
CA PRO A 77 8.90 11.24 15.30
C PRO A 77 9.50 10.52 16.51
N ALA A 78 9.09 9.28 16.74
CA ALA A 78 9.57 8.43 17.82
C ALA A 78 10.36 7.23 17.27
N PRO A 79 11.55 6.91 17.83
CA PRO A 79 12.20 5.64 17.57
C PRO A 79 11.31 4.52 18.12
N ASN A 80 10.95 3.53 17.31
CA ASN A 80 9.99 2.47 17.65
C ASN A 80 8.54 2.97 17.86
N ALA A 81 7.99 3.59 16.81
CA ALA A 81 6.68 4.22 16.76
C ALA A 81 5.50 3.40 17.33
N ILE A 82 5.41 2.10 17.05
CA ILE A 82 4.18 1.32 17.32
C ILE A 82 3.90 1.18 18.82
N PHE A 83 4.92 0.84 19.61
CA PHE A 83 4.75 0.67 21.06
C PHE A 83 4.61 2.03 21.77
N GLU A 84 5.45 3.00 21.38
CA GLU A 84 5.50 4.32 22.00
C GLU A 84 4.18 5.09 21.80
N TYR A 85 3.58 5.01 20.61
CA TYR A 85 2.31 5.66 20.33
C TYR A 85 1.16 5.08 21.16
N VAL A 86 1.07 3.75 21.30
CA VAL A 86 0.02 3.14 22.11
C VAL A 86 0.20 3.49 23.59
N SER A 87 1.44 3.46 24.09
CA SER A 87 1.73 3.82 25.49
C SER A 87 1.48 5.30 25.79
N THR A 88 1.64 6.19 24.81
CA THR A 88 1.48 7.63 25.00
C THR A 88 0.03 8.10 24.84
N PHE A 89 -0.70 7.54 23.87
CA PHE A 89 -2.05 8.02 23.51
C PHE A 89 -3.21 7.18 24.06
N VAL A 90 -2.98 5.93 24.47
CA VAL A 90 -4.04 5.04 24.93
C VAL A 90 -3.86 4.66 26.39
N ASP A 91 -2.94 3.73 26.66
CA ASP A 91 -2.60 3.28 28.01
C ASP A 91 -1.31 2.44 27.99
N ARG A 92 -0.56 2.46 29.10
CA ARG A 92 0.69 1.73 29.23
C ARG A 92 0.50 0.21 29.33
N GLU A 93 -0.56 -0.26 29.97
CA GLU A 93 -0.86 -1.69 30.08
C GLU A 93 -1.32 -2.25 28.73
N LEU A 94 -2.12 -1.49 27.99
CA LEU A 94 -2.52 -1.87 26.63
C LEU A 94 -1.32 -1.96 25.69
N ALA A 95 -0.35 -1.06 25.82
CA ALA A 95 0.88 -1.10 25.02
C ALA A 95 1.63 -2.43 25.16
N TRP A 96 1.68 -3.00 26.38
CA TRP A 96 2.27 -4.32 26.61
C TRP A 96 1.55 -5.44 25.87
N VAL A 97 0.22 -5.45 25.92
CA VAL A 97 -0.61 -6.45 25.21
C VAL A 97 -0.41 -6.34 23.70
N VAL A 98 -0.42 -5.12 23.16
CA VAL A 98 -0.18 -4.87 21.74
C VAL A 98 1.24 -5.29 21.34
N GLY A 99 2.25 -5.05 22.19
CA GLY A 99 3.62 -5.50 21.96
C GLY A 99 3.73 -7.03 21.84
N LEU A 100 3.05 -7.77 22.72
CA LEU A 100 3.00 -9.24 22.65
C LEU A 100 2.25 -9.74 21.41
N ALA A 101 1.12 -9.12 21.07
CA ALA A 101 0.37 -9.45 19.86
C ALA A 101 1.21 -9.20 18.59
N TYR A 102 1.97 -8.10 18.57
CA TYR A 102 2.87 -7.77 17.46
C TYR A 102 3.99 -8.81 17.34
N TRP A 103 4.64 -9.18 18.45
CA TRP A 103 5.67 -10.22 18.45
C TRP A 103 5.12 -11.58 17.96
N TYR A 104 3.92 -11.96 18.40
CA TYR A 104 3.26 -13.19 17.95
C TYR A 104 2.94 -13.15 16.45
N ALA A 105 2.46 -12.02 15.93
CA ALA A 105 2.19 -11.84 14.51
C ALA A 105 3.45 -12.01 13.65
N TRP A 106 4.60 -11.48 14.06
CA TRP A 106 5.85 -11.68 13.31
C TRP A 106 6.40 -13.09 13.43
N THR A 107 6.19 -13.75 14.58
CA THR A 107 6.60 -15.14 14.77
C THR A 107 5.78 -16.09 13.88
N SER A 108 4.49 -15.83 13.68
CA SER A 108 3.64 -16.62 12.77
C SER A 108 4.01 -16.42 11.30
N VAL A 109 4.38 -15.19 10.90
CA VAL A 109 4.93 -14.92 9.57
C VAL A 109 6.22 -15.72 9.37
N PHE A 110 7.15 -15.69 10.33
CA PHE A 110 8.39 -16.46 10.25
C PHE A 110 8.14 -17.97 10.10
N ALA A 111 7.19 -18.54 10.85
CA ALA A 111 6.81 -19.94 10.71
C ALA A 111 6.27 -20.27 9.31
N THR A 112 5.48 -19.37 8.72
CA THR A 112 4.93 -19.51 7.36
C THR A 112 6.01 -19.48 6.30
N GLU A 113 7.02 -18.63 6.46
CA GLU A 113 8.19 -18.56 5.57
C GLU A 113 8.99 -19.87 5.61
N MET A 114 9.18 -20.49 6.78
CA MET A 114 9.89 -21.78 6.90
C MET A 114 9.12 -22.93 6.25
N LEU A 115 7.79 -22.95 6.41
CA LEU A 115 6.92 -23.93 5.75
C LEU A 115 6.97 -23.79 4.23
N THR A 116 6.98 -22.55 3.74
CA THR A 116 7.12 -22.25 2.31
C THR A 116 8.47 -22.73 1.78
N ALA A 117 9.57 -22.44 2.48
CA ALA A 117 10.90 -22.91 2.11
C ALA A 117 10.97 -24.46 2.04
N ALA A 118 10.33 -25.16 2.98
CA ALA A 118 10.23 -26.62 2.96
C ALA A 118 9.48 -27.14 1.73
N THR A 119 8.38 -26.49 1.36
CA THR A 119 7.60 -26.86 0.17
C THR A 119 8.41 -26.69 -1.11
N ILE A 120 9.17 -25.59 -1.21
CA ILE A 120 10.07 -25.35 -2.36
C ILE A 120 11.16 -26.40 -2.44
N ILE A 121 11.82 -26.77 -1.33
CA ILE A 121 12.88 -27.80 -1.35
C ILE A 121 12.33 -29.18 -1.74
N ARG A 122 11.12 -29.51 -1.29
CA ARG A 122 10.43 -30.76 -1.68
C ARG A 122 10.14 -30.84 -3.17
N TYR A 123 9.87 -29.70 -3.83
CA TYR A 123 9.68 -29.65 -5.28
C TYR A 123 10.89 -30.23 -6.04
N TRP A 124 12.10 -30.05 -5.53
CA TRP A 124 13.34 -30.57 -6.12
C TRP A 124 13.65 -32.04 -5.78
N LYS A 125 12.66 -32.80 -5.30
CA LYS A 125 12.77 -34.23 -4.95
C LYS A 125 13.84 -34.57 -3.91
N ALA A 126 14.13 -33.64 -2.99
CA ALA A 126 15.01 -33.92 -1.86
C ALA A 126 14.38 -34.95 -0.90
N SER A 127 15.23 -35.72 -0.20
CA SER A 127 14.78 -36.62 0.88
C SER A 127 13.99 -35.84 1.94
N PRO A 128 12.90 -36.41 2.51
CA PRO A 128 12.09 -35.71 3.52
C PRO A 128 12.91 -35.30 4.74
N PHE A 129 13.85 -36.16 5.17
CA PHE A 129 14.76 -35.85 6.27
C PHE A 129 15.65 -34.64 5.96
N LEU A 130 16.23 -34.61 4.76
CA LEU A 130 17.11 -33.53 4.33
C LEU A 130 16.34 -32.21 4.18
N THR A 131 15.10 -32.27 3.69
CA THR A 131 14.23 -31.10 3.58
C THR A 131 13.96 -30.48 4.95
N SER A 132 13.55 -31.28 5.94
CA SER A 132 13.25 -30.78 7.29
C SER A 132 14.47 -30.13 7.94
N ILE A 133 15.66 -30.72 7.79
CA ILE A 133 16.90 -30.15 8.34
C ILE A 133 17.22 -28.81 7.67
N ILE A 134 17.18 -28.75 6.34
CA ILE A 134 17.55 -27.52 5.64
C ILE A 134 16.56 -26.40 5.99
N SER A 135 15.27 -26.68 5.95
CA SER A 135 14.23 -25.65 6.13
C SER A 135 14.12 -25.14 7.56
N TYR A 136 14.16 -26.02 8.57
CA TYR A 136 13.88 -25.63 9.96
C TYR A 136 15.13 -25.41 10.80
N VAL A 137 16.32 -25.82 10.32
CA VAL A 137 17.58 -25.66 11.07
C VAL A 137 18.56 -24.78 10.29
N VAL A 138 18.91 -25.16 9.07
CA VAL A 138 19.97 -24.48 8.31
C VAL A 138 19.56 -23.06 7.91
N ILE A 139 18.37 -22.87 7.34
CA ILE A 139 17.89 -21.55 6.90
C ILE A 139 17.78 -20.56 8.08
N PRO A 140 17.13 -20.89 9.22
CA PRO A 140 17.10 -20.01 10.38
C PRO A 140 18.49 -19.64 10.91
N ILE A 141 19.43 -20.59 10.96
CA ILE A 141 20.80 -20.31 11.42
C ILE A 141 21.49 -19.32 10.49
N ILE A 142 21.32 -19.45 9.17
CA ILE A 142 21.85 -18.50 8.20
C ILE A 142 21.23 -17.11 8.41
N LEU A 143 19.92 -17.03 8.64
CA LEU A 143 19.24 -15.75 8.89
C LEU A 143 19.75 -15.08 10.16
N VAL A 144 19.92 -15.83 11.26
CA VAL A 144 20.51 -15.33 12.51
C VAL A 144 21.94 -14.85 12.25
N PHE A 145 22.73 -15.62 11.51
CA PHE A 145 24.10 -15.23 11.18
C PHE A 145 24.15 -13.92 10.38
N ILE A 146 23.29 -13.75 9.37
CA ILE A 146 23.17 -12.50 8.61
C ILE A 146 22.74 -11.34 9.53
N ASN A 147 21.78 -11.58 10.43
CA ASN A 147 21.29 -10.58 11.37
C ASN A 147 22.37 -10.10 12.36
N THR A 148 23.33 -10.95 12.71
CA THR A 148 24.48 -10.55 13.56
C THR A 148 25.53 -9.70 12.84
N ARG A 149 25.46 -9.57 11.50
CA ARG A 149 26.40 -8.74 10.72
C ARG A 149 25.96 -7.28 10.67
N HIS A 150 26.84 -6.43 10.15
CA HIS A 150 26.56 -5.01 10.00
C HIS A 150 25.31 -4.80 9.13
N VAL A 151 24.40 -3.93 9.60
CA VAL A 151 23.08 -3.72 9.00
C VAL A 151 23.11 -3.28 7.52
N GLN A 152 24.22 -2.71 7.05
CA GLN A 152 24.40 -2.41 5.62
C GLN A 152 24.47 -3.66 4.74
N VAL A 153 25.02 -4.77 5.25
CA VAL A 153 25.08 -6.04 4.50
C VAL A 153 23.66 -6.57 4.28
N PHE A 154 22.83 -6.49 5.31
CA PHE A 154 21.41 -6.82 5.20
C PHE A 154 20.70 -5.96 4.14
N GLY A 155 20.96 -4.65 4.12
CA GLY A 155 20.37 -3.74 3.12
C GLY A 155 20.73 -4.10 1.68
N TRP A 156 21.97 -4.53 1.43
CA TRP A 156 22.39 -4.97 0.10
C TRP A 156 21.78 -6.32 -0.30
N ILE A 157 21.70 -7.27 0.62
CA ILE A 157 21.04 -8.57 0.38
C ILE A 157 19.57 -8.36 0.02
N GLU A 158 18.86 -7.54 0.79
CA GLU A 158 17.45 -7.22 0.51
C GLU A 158 17.28 -6.42 -0.78
N ALA A 159 18.19 -5.49 -1.10
CA ALA A 159 18.12 -4.77 -2.36
C ALA A 159 18.23 -5.71 -3.57
N ILE A 160 19.20 -6.64 -3.55
CA ILE A 160 19.39 -7.64 -4.61
C ILE A 160 18.19 -8.60 -4.67
N GLY A 161 17.73 -9.09 -3.52
CA GLY A 161 16.55 -9.96 -3.42
C GLY A 161 15.27 -9.29 -3.91
N GLY A 162 15.07 -8.02 -3.59
CA GLY A 162 13.95 -7.21 -4.08
C GLY A 162 13.96 -7.05 -5.59
N VAL A 163 15.11 -6.72 -6.19
CA VAL A 163 15.25 -6.64 -7.66
C VAL A 163 14.95 -7.98 -8.32
N LEU A 164 15.47 -9.09 -7.77
CA LEU A 164 15.20 -10.44 -8.29
C LEU A 164 13.71 -10.81 -8.22
N LYS A 165 13.02 -10.47 -7.11
CA LYS A 165 11.58 -10.72 -6.94
C LYS A 165 10.74 -9.93 -7.96
N VAL A 166 11.05 -8.65 -8.18
CA VAL A 166 10.36 -7.81 -9.17
C VAL A 166 10.59 -8.34 -10.59
N PHE A 167 11.82 -8.76 -10.90
CA PHE A 167 12.14 -9.39 -12.17
C PHE A 167 11.33 -10.68 -12.37
N LEU A 168 11.32 -11.57 -11.39
CA LEU A 168 10.57 -12.83 -11.44
C LEU A 168 9.06 -12.60 -11.62
N MET A 169 8.48 -11.63 -10.91
CA MET A 169 7.09 -11.21 -11.08
C MET A 169 6.79 -10.73 -12.51
N THR A 170 7.68 -9.91 -13.07
CA THR A 170 7.52 -9.36 -14.42
C THR A 170 7.65 -10.45 -15.48
N THR A 171 8.66 -11.32 -15.37
CA THR A 171 8.86 -12.47 -16.26
C THR A 171 7.69 -13.44 -16.20
N LEU A 172 7.18 -13.75 -15.00
CA LEU A 172 6.02 -14.63 -14.84
C LEU A 172 4.77 -14.05 -15.52
N THR A 173 4.54 -12.74 -15.36
CA THR A 173 3.40 -12.06 -16.00
C THR A 173 3.49 -12.12 -17.53
N ILE A 174 4.67 -11.87 -18.09
CA ILE A 174 4.92 -11.96 -19.53
C ILE A 174 4.74 -13.41 -20.03
N ALA A 175 5.25 -14.39 -19.30
CA ALA A 175 5.11 -15.81 -19.66
C ALA A 175 3.64 -16.26 -19.66
N ILE A 176 2.84 -15.82 -18.67
CA ILE A 176 1.40 -16.09 -18.63
C ILE A 176 0.69 -15.44 -19.82
N TYR A 177 1.04 -14.21 -20.19
CA TYR A 177 0.46 -13.53 -21.34
C TYR A 177 0.73 -14.30 -22.65
N HIS A 178 1.97 -14.76 -22.87
CA HIS A 178 2.31 -15.57 -24.04
C HIS A 178 1.61 -16.94 -24.03
N ALA A 179 1.46 -17.59 -22.87
CA ALA A 179 0.75 -18.85 -22.76
C ALA A 179 -0.76 -18.69 -23.07
N ALA A 180 -1.37 -17.59 -22.62
CA ALA A 180 -2.77 -17.28 -22.88
C ALA A 180 -3.07 -17.05 -24.38
N ASP A 181 -2.14 -16.44 -25.11
CA ASP A 181 -2.27 -16.23 -26.56
C ASP A 181 -2.27 -17.56 -27.35
N SER A 182 -1.57 -18.58 -26.83
CA SER A 182 -1.47 -19.90 -27.47
C SER A 182 -2.66 -20.85 -27.24
N SER A 183 -3.62 -20.51 -26.35
CA SER A 183 -4.69 -21.42 -25.93
C SER A 183 -6.12 -20.81 -26.01
N TRP A 184 -6.73 -20.90 -27.19
CA TRP A 184 -8.16 -21.20 -27.47
C TRP A 184 -9.30 -20.60 -26.58
N LEU A 185 -9.36 -19.28 -26.32
CA LEU A 185 -10.64 -18.61 -25.97
C LEU A 185 -10.63 -17.09 -26.28
N SER A 186 -10.63 -16.73 -27.57
CA SER A 186 -11.16 -15.45 -28.03
C SER A 186 -12.69 -15.43 -27.82
N PRO A 187 -13.22 -14.72 -26.81
CA PRO A 187 -13.92 -13.46 -27.12
C PRO A 187 -13.91 -12.39 -26.01
N LEU A 188 -13.11 -12.50 -24.94
CA LEU A 188 -12.95 -11.36 -24.03
C LEU A 188 -11.98 -10.36 -24.67
N PRO A 189 -12.29 -9.05 -24.72
CA PRO A 189 -11.32 -8.05 -25.15
C PRO A 189 -10.07 -8.25 -24.32
N SER A 190 -8.94 -8.42 -25.00
CA SER A 190 -7.66 -8.74 -24.40
C SER A 190 -7.44 -7.87 -23.15
N PHE A 191 -6.98 -8.45 -22.04
CA PHE A 191 -6.68 -7.72 -20.78
C PHE A 191 -5.80 -6.48 -21.01
N SER A 192 -5.02 -6.49 -22.10
CA SER A 192 -4.33 -5.33 -22.69
C SER A 192 -5.25 -4.11 -22.92
N GLN A 193 -6.46 -4.28 -23.45
CA GLN A 193 -7.43 -3.20 -23.61
C GLN A 193 -7.95 -2.65 -22.28
N HIS A 194 -8.09 -3.48 -21.24
CA HIS A 194 -8.47 -3.00 -19.91
C HIS A 194 -7.33 -2.22 -19.24
N ILE A 195 -6.08 -2.68 -19.33
CA ILE A 195 -4.91 -1.93 -18.84
C ILE A 195 -4.75 -0.62 -19.63
N VAL A 196 -4.83 -0.64 -20.96
CA VAL A 196 -4.73 0.56 -21.79
C VAL A 196 -5.90 1.51 -21.51
N ALA A 197 -7.12 1.02 -21.27
CA ALA A 197 -8.27 1.83 -20.88
C ALA A 197 -8.09 2.46 -19.49
N LEU A 198 -7.52 1.72 -18.54
CA LEU A 198 -7.29 2.22 -17.18
C LEU A 198 -6.12 3.22 -17.15
N LEU A 199 -5.07 2.98 -17.93
CA LEU A 199 -3.96 3.93 -18.12
C LEU A 199 -4.39 5.18 -18.91
N THR A 200 -5.29 5.06 -19.89
CA THR A 200 -5.85 6.23 -20.58
C THR A 200 -6.80 6.99 -19.66
N LEU A 201 -7.61 6.34 -18.82
CA LEU A 201 -8.42 7.01 -17.79
C LEU A 201 -7.55 7.72 -16.75
N ILE A 202 -6.47 7.10 -16.26
CA ILE A 202 -5.52 7.77 -15.35
C ILE A 202 -4.87 8.97 -16.05
N LYS A 203 -4.42 8.83 -17.31
CA LYS A 203 -3.89 9.96 -18.10
C LYS A 203 -4.90 11.09 -18.26
N ILE A 204 -6.15 10.77 -18.59
CA ILE A 204 -7.24 11.77 -18.75
C ILE A 204 -7.53 12.47 -17.41
N MET A 205 -7.57 11.73 -16.30
CA MET A 205 -7.75 12.30 -14.97
C MET A 205 -6.58 13.19 -14.56
N MET A 206 -5.33 12.80 -14.87
CA MET A 206 -4.16 13.63 -14.61
C MET A 206 -4.14 14.90 -15.47
N GLU A 207 -4.51 14.81 -16.75
CA GLU A 207 -4.60 15.98 -17.64
C GLU A 207 -5.73 16.93 -17.19
N ALA A 208 -6.89 16.39 -16.79
CA ALA A 208 -7.98 17.18 -16.22
C ALA A 208 -7.60 17.89 -14.90
N THR A 209 -6.70 17.30 -14.12
CA THR A 209 -6.18 17.90 -12.89
C THR A 209 -5.17 19.02 -13.19
N LYS A 210 -4.43 18.89 -14.29
CA LYS A 210 -3.47 19.90 -14.76
C LYS A 210 -4.16 21.17 -15.29
N ASP A 211 -5.31 21.03 -15.95
CA ASP A 211 -6.10 22.17 -16.43
C ASP A 211 -6.76 22.98 -15.29
N GLN A 212 -7.18 22.32 -14.21
CA GLN A 212 -7.68 22.99 -13.01
C GLN A 212 -6.58 23.79 -12.28
N SER A 213 -5.31 23.37 -12.41
CA SER A 213 -4.18 24.10 -11.83
C SER A 213 -3.74 25.32 -12.66
N MET A 214 -4.06 25.38 -13.96
CA MET A 214 -3.71 26.51 -14.83
C MET A 214 -4.85 27.53 -15.03
N SER A 215 -6.10 27.15 -14.74
CA SER A 215 -7.23 28.09 -14.67
C SER A 215 -7.28 28.82 -13.32
N GLY A 216 -6.21 29.58 -13.04
CA GLY A 216 -6.22 30.60 -12.00
C GLY A 216 -7.03 31.82 -12.44
N SER A 217 -8.12 32.09 -11.71
CA SER A 217 -8.95 33.31 -11.70
C SER A 217 -9.91 33.55 -12.88
N PRO A 218 -11.19 33.15 -12.78
CA PRO A 218 -12.25 33.77 -13.57
C PRO A 218 -12.49 35.19 -13.07
N ARG A 219 -12.05 36.19 -13.86
CA ARG A 219 -12.44 37.59 -13.68
C ARG A 219 -13.92 37.72 -14.04
N ILE A 220 -14.76 37.90 -13.02
CA ILE A 220 -16.19 38.15 -13.19
C ILE A 220 -16.36 39.52 -13.84
N ASN A 221 -16.63 39.56 -15.15
CA ASN A 221 -17.19 40.73 -15.80
C ASN A 221 -18.68 40.46 -16.03
N SER A 222 -19.50 41.06 -15.18
CA SER A 222 -20.94 41.14 -15.34
C SER A 222 -21.28 42.21 -16.38
N THR A 223 -21.38 41.84 -17.65
CA THR A 223 -22.09 42.67 -18.64
C THR A 223 -22.43 41.86 -19.90
N GLN A 224 -23.71 41.96 -20.29
CA GLN A 224 -24.23 41.86 -21.67
C GLN A 224 -24.47 40.46 -22.24
N THR A 225 -25.72 39.97 -22.15
CA THR A 225 -26.78 40.05 -23.20
C THR A 225 -26.61 39.00 -24.30
N THR A 226 -27.38 37.91 -24.26
CA THR A 226 -28.60 37.70 -25.08
C THR A 226 -28.37 37.84 -26.58
N SER A 227 -28.29 36.72 -27.29
CA SER A 227 -29.14 36.43 -28.46
C SER A 227 -28.73 35.11 -29.14
N ALA A 228 -29.72 34.42 -29.69
CA ALA A 228 -29.64 33.23 -30.56
C ALA A 228 -29.71 31.85 -29.88
N LEU A 229 -30.91 31.49 -29.41
CA LEU A 229 -31.48 30.15 -29.65
C LEU A 229 -32.01 30.10 -31.09
N PRO A 230 -32.05 28.92 -31.74
CA PRO A 230 -33.32 28.18 -31.84
C PRO A 230 -33.14 26.70 -31.47
N SER A 231 -33.82 26.18 -30.44
CA SER A 231 -35.20 25.68 -30.44
C SER A 231 -35.37 24.26 -30.98
N VAL A 232 -35.27 23.25 -30.10
CA VAL A 232 -36.16 22.07 -30.12
C VAL A 232 -36.39 21.63 -28.67
N TRP A 233 -37.41 22.22 -28.06
CA TRP A 233 -38.11 21.63 -26.91
C TRP A 233 -39.13 20.64 -27.45
N HIS A 234 -39.29 19.48 -26.81
CA HIS A 234 -40.52 19.26 -26.05
C HIS A 234 -40.35 18.14 -25.01
N CYS A 235 -40.57 18.56 -23.77
CA CYS A 235 -40.78 17.75 -22.58
C CYS A 235 -42.29 17.45 -22.46
N PRO A 236 -42.68 16.39 -21.74
CA PRO A 236 -43.84 16.53 -20.88
C PRO A 236 -43.57 16.07 -19.43
N SER A 237 -43.78 17.03 -18.51
CA SER A 237 -44.52 16.94 -17.23
C SER A 237 -44.17 15.82 -16.24
N SER A 238 -44.09 15.98 -14.92
CA SER A 238 -44.46 17.04 -13.98
C SER A 238 -44.00 16.61 -12.57
N ARG A 239 -44.04 17.58 -11.65
CA ARG A 239 -43.94 17.50 -10.18
C ARG A 239 -42.53 17.69 -9.62
N GLY A 240 -42.37 18.85 -9.00
CA GLY A 240 -41.12 19.38 -8.53
C GLY A 240 -40.71 18.87 -7.16
N VAL A 241 -39.41 19.04 -6.91
CA VAL A 241 -38.86 19.36 -5.60
C VAL A 241 -37.74 20.36 -5.87
N SER A 242 -37.90 21.55 -5.29
CA SER A 242 -36.83 22.53 -5.15
C SER A 242 -35.71 21.91 -4.31
N VAL A 243 -34.44 22.13 -4.66
CA VAL A 243 -33.37 22.56 -3.72
C VAL A 243 -32.04 22.62 -4.47
N ALA A 244 -31.61 23.87 -4.67
CA ALA A 244 -30.27 24.41 -4.47
C ALA A 244 -29.04 23.48 -4.60
N SER A 245 -28.24 23.82 -5.61
CA SER A 245 -26.79 24.05 -5.54
C SER A 245 -25.95 23.17 -4.59
N LYS A 246 -25.17 22.29 -5.23
CA LYS A 246 -23.78 21.94 -4.91
C LYS A 246 -23.22 22.56 -3.63
N VAL A 247 -23.23 21.77 -2.55
CA VAL A 247 -22.39 21.97 -1.37
C VAL A 247 -21.23 20.99 -1.46
N GLN A 248 -20.00 21.51 -1.58
CA GLN A 248 -18.76 20.75 -1.43
C GLN A 248 -18.51 20.50 0.08
N PRO A 249 -18.36 19.25 0.55
CA PRO A 249 -18.32 18.96 2.00
C PRO A 249 -17.03 19.31 2.76
N TRP A 250 -15.99 19.84 2.10
CA TRP A 250 -14.63 19.85 2.67
C TRP A 250 -14.09 21.22 3.09
N GLN A 251 -14.89 22.29 2.98
CA GLN A 251 -14.41 23.67 3.23
C GLN A 251 -14.81 24.26 4.60
N LEU A 252 -15.67 23.59 5.38
CA LEU A 252 -16.18 24.12 6.67
C LEU A 252 -15.47 23.61 7.93
N LEU A 253 -14.51 22.69 7.82
CA LEU A 253 -13.78 22.14 8.98
C LEU A 253 -12.44 22.84 9.29
N ARG A 254 -12.03 23.83 8.50
CA ARG A 254 -10.71 24.49 8.65
C ARG A 254 -10.72 25.76 9.53
N HIS A 255 -11.88 26.26 9.95
CA HIS A 255 -11.99 27.52 10.71
C HIS A 255 -12.51 27.38 12.15
N GLY A 256 -12.64 26.16 12.69
CA GLY A 256 -13.21 25.92 14.03
C GLY A 256 -12.23 25.62 15.18
N LEU A 257 -10.91 25.49 14.95
CA LEU A 257 -9.98 24.93 15.95
C LEU A 257 -8.94 25.91 16.55
N TYR A 258 -9.08 27.22 16.34
CA TYR A 258 -8.24 28.24 16.99
C TYR A 258 -9.04 29.26 17.79
N ALA A 259 -10.01 28.80 18.58
CA ALA A 259 -10.67 29.63 19.59
C ALA A 259 -10.83 28.83 20.90
N GLY A 260 -10.00 29.15 21.89
CA GLY A 260 -10.28 28.86 23.30
C GLY A 260 -9.33 27.89 23.99
N LYS A 261 -8.26 28.44 24.59
CA LYS A 261 -7.96 28.25 26.03
C LYS A 261 -6.89 29.26 26.45
N ALA A 262 -7.36 30.25 27.22
CA ALA A 262 -6.60 30.85 28.30
C ALA A 262 -6.39 29.81 29.41
#